data_AF-A0A401QFN8-F1
#
_entry.id   AF-A0A401QFN8-F1
#
_cell.length_a   1.000
_cell.length_b   1.000
_cell.length_c   1.000
_cell.angle_alpha   90.00
_cell.angle_beta   90.00
_cell.angle_gamma   90.00
#
_symmetry.space_group_name_H-M   'P 1'
#
loop_
_entity.id
_entity.type
_entity.pdbx_description
1 polymer ?
#
loop_
_entity_poly.entity_id
_entity_poly.type
_entity_poly.pdbx_seq_one_letter_code
_entity_poly.pdbx_strand_id
1 'polypeptide(L)' 'VEDRLNYNGLDENTVCPNIRIGQDDLPGFDLITQFQLDSIPLRGVRRVEGSTPLQIAFRLDREANVEIPTR' A
#
# COMPACT_ATOMS: atom_id res chain seq x y z
N VAL A 1 -11.08 17.19 9.19
CA VAL A 1 -9.63 17.41 9.02
C VAL A 1 -9.11 16.13 8.40
N GLU A 2 -8.86 16.15 7.09
CA GLU A 2 -8.29 14.99 6.38
C GLU A 2 -6.79 14.97 6.65
N ASP A 3 -6.35 14.00 7.47
CA ASP A 3 -4.93 13.78 7.69
C ASP A 3 -4.38 13.11 6.44
N ARG A 4 -3.76 13.92 5.58
CA ARG A 4 -2.93 13.40 4.48
C ARG A 4 -1.74 12.72 5.14
N LEU A 5 -1.76 11.39 5.21
CA LEU A 5 -0.60 10.59 5.58
C LEU A 5 0.51 10.86 4.56
N ASN A 6 1.39 11.78 4.92
CA ASN A 6 2.58 12.13 4.17
C ASN A 6 3.55 10.95 4.28
N TYR A 7 3.57 10.07 3.28
CA TYR A 7 4.53 8.96 3.18
C TYR A 7 6.00 9.41 3.01
N ASN A 8 6.27 10.73 2.97
CA ASN A 8 7.63 11.27 2.99
C ASN A 8 8.19 11.44 4.42
N GLY A 9 7.53 10.86 5.44
CA GLY A 9 7.83 11.05 6.86
C GLY A 9 8.39 9.82 7.58
N LEU A 10 8.92 8.83 6.87
CA LEU A 10 9.80 7.84 7.50
C LEU A 10 11.19 8.46 7.55
N ASP A 11 11.71 8.64 8.75
CA ASP A 11 13.13 8.91 8.96
C ASP A 11 13.95 7.84 8.21
N GLU A 12 14.98 8.25 7.47
CA GLU A 12 15.80 7.37 6.58
C GLU A 12 16.32 6.07 7.24
N ASN A 13 16.25 5.97 8.57
CA ASN A 13 16.77 4.85 9.35
C ASN A 13 15.72 4.01 10.09
N THR A 14 14.42 4.35 10.08
CA THR A 14 13.42 3.58 10.84
C THR A 14 12.09 3.38 10.09
N VAL A 15 11.76 2.12 9.83
CA VAL A 15 10.53 1.70 9.13
C VAL A 15 9.27 1.88 10.00
N CYS A 16 9.40 1.76 11.32
CA CYS A 16 8.31 1.94 12.28
C CYS A 16 8.77 2.86 13.43
N PRO A 17 7.99 3.88 13.82
CA PRO A 17 8.32 4.76 14.92
C PRO A 17 8.25 4.03 16.27
N ASN A 18 8.94 4.57 17.28
CA ASN A 18 8.82 4.08 18.66
C ASN A 18 7.38 4.25 19.16
N ILE A 19 6.79 3.16 19.67
CA ILE A 19 5.43 3.14 20.20
C ILE A 19 5.36 4.05 21.44
N ARG A 20 4.31 4.88 21.51
CA ARG A 20 3.98 5.68 22.69
C ARG A 20 2.67 5.17 23.28
N ILE A 21 2.68 4.84 24.58
CA ILE A 21 1.49 4.36 25.29
C ILE A 21 0.39 5.43 25.20
N GLY A 22 -0.79 5.04 24.70
CA GLY A 22 -1.94 5.93 24.51
C GLY A 22 -2.14 6.46 23.08
N GLN A 23 -1.24 6.14 22.15
CA GLN A 23 -1.51 6.25 20.71
C GLN A 23 -1.88 4.86 20.19
N ASP A 24 -3.15 4.66 19.83
CA ASP A 24 -3.67 3.39 19.32
C ASP A 24 -3.44 3.24 17.80
N ASP A 25 -3.25 4.35 17.11
CA ASP A 25 -3.00 4.37 15.67
C ASP A 25 -1.52 4.11 15.37
N LEU A 26 -1.19 2.84 15.08
CA LEU A 26 0.10 2.46 14.53
C LEU A 26 0.15 2.74 13.02
N PRO A 27 1.31 3.12 12.46
CA PRO A 27 1.43 3.34 11.02
C PRO A 27 1.30 2.03 10.25
N GLY A 28 0.73 2.14 9.05
CA GLY A 28 0.53 1.03 8.12
C GLY A 28 1.11 1.33 6.74
N PHE A 29 1.52 0.26 6.06
CA PHE A 29 1.94 0.33 4.66
C PHE A 29 0.75 0.02 3.77
N ASP A 30 0.40 0.95 2.88
CA ASP A 30 -0.50 0.68 1.77
C ASP A 30 0.30 0.26 0.54
N LEU A 31 0.46 -1.04 0.35
CA LEU A 31 1.19 -1.59 -0.78
C LEU A 31 0.43 -1.41 -2.11
N ILE A 32 -0.90 -1.34 -2.10
CA ILE A 32 -1.68 -1.16 -3.32
C ILE A 32 -1.34 0.20 -3.95
N THR A 33 -1.32 1.24 -3.12
CA THR A 33 -0.93 2.60 -3.54
C THR A 33 0.57 2.67 -3.88
N GLN A 34 1.45 2.06 -3.07
CA GLN A 34 2.90 2.08 -3.34
C GLN A 34 3.28 1.43 -4.67
N PHE A 35 2.63 0.31 -5.02
CA PHE A 35 2.80 -0.35 -6.32
C PHE A 35 1.94 0.27 -7.44
N GLN A 36 1.18 1.33 -7.14
CA GLN A 36 0.31 2.05 -8.09
C GLN A 36 -0.74 1.15 -8.77
N LEU A 37 -1.16 0.07 -8.10
CA LEU A 37 -2.10 -0.91 -8.67
C LEU A 37 -3.47 -0.29 -8.95
N ASP A 38 -3.84 0.73 -8.18
CA ASP A 38 -5.10 1.47 -8.26
C ASP A 38 -5.06 2.66 -9.24
N SER A 39 -3.87 3.08 -9.65
CA SER A 39 -3.63 4.33 -10.36
C SER A 39 -3.24 4.10 -11.82
N ILE A 40 -2.45 3.07 -12.13
CA ILE A 40 -1.94 2.80 -13.48
C ILE A 40 -2.26 1.36 -13.90
N PRO A 41 -2.72 1.12 -15.14
CA PRO A 41 -2.84 -0.24 -15.66
C PRO A 41 -1.46 -0.90 -15.77
N LEU A 42 -1.25 -1.95 -14.98
CA LEU A 42 -0.01 -2.73 -15.01
C LEU A 42 -0.20 -4.02 -15.81
N ARG A 43 0.83 -4.40 -16.56
CA ARG A 43 0.82 -5.66 -17.32
C ARG A 43 0.66 -6.83 -16.35
N GLY A 44 -0.25 -7.75 -16.67
CA GLY A 44 -0.54 -8.91 -15.82
C GLY A 44 -1.38 -8.60 -14.59
N VAL A 45 -1.85 -7.36 -14.40
CA VAL A 45 -2.71 -6.99 -13.26
C VAL A 45 -4.11 -6.67 -13.76
N ARG A 46 -5.13 -7.22 -13.10
CA ARG A 46 -6.54 -6.97 -13.44
C ARG A 46 -7.36 -6.61 -12.20
N ARG A 47 -8.19 -5.58 -12.34
CA ARG A 47 -9.19 -5.21 -11.34
C ARG A 47 -10.37 -6.19 -11.38
N VAL A 48 -10.71 -6.76 -10.23
CA VAL A 48 -11.78 -7.77 -10.06
C VAL A 48 -12.61 -7.48 -8.80
N GLU A 49 -13.74 -8.16 -8.63
CA GLU A 49 -14.50 -8.15 -7.37
C GLU A 49 -13.65 -8.75 -6.25
N GLY A 50 -13.71 -8.13 -5.07
CA GLY A 50 -13.01 -8.58 -3.88
C GLY A 50 -13.77 -9.65 -3.10
N SER A 51 -13.54 -9.70 -1.79
CA SER A 51 -14.21 -10.67 -0.91
C SER A 51 -15.71 -10.39 -0.74
N THR A 52 -16.15 -9.18 -1.07
CA THR A 52 -17.58 -8.80 -1.13
C THR A 52 -17.87 -8.04 -2.43
N PRO A 53 -19.14 -7.97 -2.87
CA PRO A 53 -19.50 -7.25 -4.11
C PRO A 53 -19.19 -5.76 -4.12
N LEU A 54 -18.97 -5.14 -2.95
CA LEU A 54 -18.59 -3.73 -2.83
C LEU A 54 -17.08 -3.53 -2.79
N GLN A 55 -16.30 -4.61 -2.59
CA GLN A 55 -14.85 -4.55 -2.51
C GLN A 55 -14.23 -4.76 -3.89
N ILE A 56 -13.08 -4.12 -4.09
CA ILE A 56 -12.26 -4.27 -5.28
C ILE A 56 -11.01 -5.03 -4.87
N ALA A 57 -10.59 -5.99 -5.70
CA ALA A 57 -9.30 -6.65 -5.59
C ALA A 57 -8.51 -6.51 -6.90
N PHE A 58 -7.20 -6.69 -6.80
CA PHE A 58 -6.28 -6.70 -7.94
C PHE A 58 -5.72 -8.11 -8.10
N ARG A 59 -6.13 -8.81 -9.16
CA ARG A 59 -5.59 -10.12 -9.50
C ARG A 59 -4.24 -9.93 -10.20
N LEU A 60 -3.22 -10.61 -9.67
CA LEU A 60 -1.89 -10.72 -10.25
C LEU A 60 -1.84 -12.02 -11.07
N ASP A 61 -1.77 -11.90 -12.39
CA ASP A 61 -1.55 -13.03 -13.31
C ASP A 61 -0.04 -13.33 -13.41
N ARG A 62 0.34 -14.41 -14.11
CA ARG A 62 1.74 -14.89 -14.16
C ARG A 62 2.71 -13.88 -14.77
N GLU A 63 2.21 -13.02 -15.64
CA GLU A 63 2.99 -12.00 -16.34
C GLU A 63 3.12 -10.69 -15.54
N ALA A 64 2.52 -10.63 -14.34
CA ALA A 64 2.64 -9.46 -13.46
C ALA A 64 4.06 -9.33 -12.92
N ASN A 65 4.60 -8.11 -12.99
CA ASN A 65 5.86 -7.77 -12.34
C ASN A 65 5.61 -6.66 -11.30
N VAL A 66 5.74 -7.00 -10.02
CA VAL A 66 5.43 -6.14 -8.87
C VAL A 66 6.62 -6.20 -7.90
N GLU A 67 7.62 -5.37 -8.17
CA GLU A 67 8.91 -5.36 -7.46
C GLU A 67 9.23 -3.95 -6.94
N ILE A 68 9.72 -3.85 -5.70
CA ILE A 68 10.26 -2.62 -5.11
C ILE A 68 11.71 -2.89 -4.70
N PRO A 69 12.67 -2.08 -5.17
CA PRO A 69 14.04 -2.14 -4.67
C PRO A 69 14.07 -1.89 -3.16
N THR A 70 14.82 -2.71 -2.43
CA THR A 70 14.89 -2.62 -0.96
C THR A 70 15.98 -1.67 -0.45
N ARG A 71 16.77 -1.07 -1.36
CA ARG A 71 17.93 -0.20 -1.08
C ARG A 71 18.13 0.84 -2.16
#